data_AF-A0A1X7K9P4-F1
#
_entry.id   AF-A0A1X7K9P4-F1
#
_cell.length_a   1.000
_cell.length_b   1.000
_cell.length_c   1.000
_cell.angle_alpha   90.00
_cell.angle_beta   90.00
_cell.angle_gamma   90.00
#
_symmetry.space_group_name_H-M   'P 1'
#
loop_
_entity.id
_entity.type
_entity.pdbx_description
1 polymer ?
#
loop_
_entity_poly.entity_id
_entity_poly.type
_entity_poly.pdbx_seq_one_letter_code
_entity_poly.pdbx_strand_id
1 'polypeptide(L)'
;MPYYLKREALAPLISEVVTRTRVERLADALPNGFSAGLSGLWFTRRADAHDDYKGYYVPRSISFGRMQPDAAGFHLCLLDDVVDARFTRSGAQRSPWQGNDTPTIEEIEAYWAPLVSTDMVAEMVSHFVAVEAYAIEHGHLQTNDEDKLRMVHRYDVPLDELAAFCTILGRDTHETRSYIEDHVIFAAFNPHNYLMAQGLLAGMSGHDCRHFSWRSIVFDGFFNESRYICEVDWKADAEDVAWNVNAILAAVTPKYKQTIKLSSDGENRTADYWLLCAASQLKQLGWSIVLISNGGDSYLFTLLELSKTREFIELGQCLDLEITMLSPNDQLQPSWARRLSGLFRSR
;
A
#
# COMPACT_ATOMS: atom_id res chain seq x y z
N MET A 1 -17.18 -13.19 3.44
CA MET A 1 -17.92 -12.65 4.59
C MET A 1 -19.38 -13.05 4.47
N PRO A 2 -20.09 -13.30 5.58
CA PRO A 2 -21.48 -13.77 5.58
C PRO A 2 -22.48 -12.78 4.98
N TYR A 3 -23.63 -13.29 4.53
CA TYR A 3 -24.77 -12.58 3.92
C TYR A 3 -26.07 -13.09 4.56
N TYR A 4 -27.10 -12.25 4.63
CA TYR A 4 -28.31 -12.53 5.39
C TYR A 4 -29.56 -12.14 4.62
N LEU A 5 -30.63 -12.94 4.70
CA LEU A 5 -31.95 -12.55 4.19
C LEU A 5 -32.69 -11.62 5.17
N LYS A 6 -32.45 -11.79 6.47
CA LYS A 6 -32.99 -10.99 7.57
C LYS A 6 -31.86 -10.60 8.50
N ARG A 7 -31.95 -9.47 9.19
CA ARG A 7 -30.95 -9.01 10.16
C ARG A 7 -30.97 -9.81 11.47
N GLU A 8 -30.98 -11.14 11.36
CA GLU A 8 -31.10 -12.09 12.48
C GLU A 8 -29.82 -12.92 12.58
N ALA A 9 -29.29 -13.06 13.80
CA ALA A 9 -28.13 -13.91 14.06
C ALA A 9 -28.53 -15.39 14.04
N LEU A 10 -27.70 -16.23 13.42
CA LEU A 10 -27.86 -17.70 13.47
C LEU A 10 -26.99 -18.33 14.57
N ALA A 11 -25.89 -17.67 14.93
CA ALA A 11 -24.97 -18.05 16.01
C ALA A 11 -24.60 -16.80 16.81
N PRO A 12 -25.53 -16.28 17.66
CA PRO A 12 -25.24 -15.14 18.51
C PRO A 12 -24.11 -15.49 19.48
N LEU A 13 -23.04 -14.69 19.46
CA LEU A 13 -21.87 -14.88 20.29
C LEU A 13 -22.14 -14.34 21.69
N ILE A 14 -22.11 -15.23 22.67
CA ILE A 14 -22.11 -14.88 24.09
C ILE A 14 -20.68 -15.01 24.60
N SER A 15 -19.97 -13.88 24.71
CA SER A 15 -18.58 -13.85 25.19
C SER A 15 -18.34 -12.60 26.03
N GLU A 16 -17.77 -12.77 27.22
CA GLU A 16 -17.29 -11.66 28.06
C GLU A 16 -15.98 -11.06 27.52
N VAL A 17 -15.23 -11.84 26.72
CA VAL A 17 -13.96 -11.42 26.14
C VAL A 17 -14.21 -10.73 24.81
N VAL A 18 -14.90 -11.39 23.87
CA VAL A 18 -15.19 -10.85 22.54
C VAL A 18 -16.52 -10.12 22.60
N THR A 19 -16.48 -8.89 23.09
CA THR A 19 -17.67 -8.03 23.21
C THR A 19 -17.93 -7.28 21.91
N ARG A 20 -19.19 -6.88 21.69
CA ARG A 20 -19.59 -6.05 20.55
C ARG A 20 -18.69 -4.83 20.37
N THR A 21 -18.45 -4.08 21.45
CA THR A 21 -17.61 -2.87 21.42
C THR A 21 -16.19 -3.15 20.95
N ARG A 22 -15.59 -4.30 21.33
CA ARG A 22 -14.25 -4.68 20.85
C ARG A 22 -14.26 -5.07 19.37
N VAL A 23 -15.32 -5.74 18.91
CA VAL A 23 -15.51 -6.05 17.48
C VAL A 23 -15.70 -4.78 16.66
N GLU A 24 -16.53 -3.84 17.12
CA GLU A 24 -16.71 -2.52 16.50
C GLU A 24 -15.39 -1.77 16.40
N ARG A 25 -14.61 -1.72 17.48
CA ARG A 25 -13.29 -1.08 17.50
C ARG A 25 -12.34 -1.67 16.45
N LEU A 26 -12.32 -2.99 16.28
CA LEU A 26 -11.53 -3.61 15.22
C LEU A 26 -12.12 -3.37 13.82
N ALA A 27 -13.44 -3.35 13.69
CA ALA A 27 -14.08 -3.02 12.42
C ALA A 27 -13.83 -1.54 12.01
N ASP A 28 -13.38 -0.67 12.91
CA ASP A 28 -12.92 0.69 12.64
C ASP A 28 -11.40 0.79 12.39
N ALA A 29 -10.66 -0.31 12.56
CA ALA A 29 -9.22 -0.32 12.36
C ALA A 29 -8.84 0.04 10.92
N LEU A 30 -7.71 0.72 10.75
CA LEU A 30 -7.08 1.02 9.47
C LEU A 30 -5.68 0.39 9.39
N PRO A 31 -5.30 -0.18 8.25
CA PRO A 31 -6.03 -0.27 6.97
C PRO A 31 -7.16 -1.32 6.96
N ASN A 32 -7.80 -1.57 5.81
CA ASN A 32 -8.90 -2.55 5.65
C ASN A 32 -8.54 -4.00 6.03
N GLY A 33 -7.27 -4.30 6.25
CA GLY A 33 -6.79 -5.60 6.70
C GLY A 33 -5.27 -5.60 6.81
N PHE A 34 -4.74 -6.61 7.47
CA PHE A 34 -3.30 -6.84 7.56
C PHE A 34 -2.97 -8.34 7.59
N SER A 35 -1.75 -8.67 7.21
CA SER A 35 -1.15 -9.99 7.32
C SER A 35 0.19 -9.90 8.04
N ALA A 36 0.31 -10.55 9.19
CA ALA A 36 1.51 -10.53 10.00
C ALA A 36 2.35 -11.79 9.75
N GLY A 37 3.40 -11.68 8.93
CA GLY A 37 4.17 -12.84 8.46
C GLY A 37 4.79 -13.71 9.57
N LEU A 38 5.34 -13.11 10.63
CA LEU A 38 5.99 -13.85 11.72
C LEU A 38 5.00 -14.52 12.68
N SER A 39 3.86 -13.91 12.96
CA SER A 39 2.82 -14.49 13.82
C SER A 39 1.84 -15.36 13.04
N GLY A 40 1.89 -15.30 11.71
CA GLY A 40 0.95 -15.97 10.81
C GLY A 40 -0.47 -15.47 10.98
N LEU A 41 -0.71 -14.28 11.53
CA LEU A 41 -2.06 -13.75 11.71
C LEU A 41 -2.54 -13.05 10.44
N TRP A 42 -3.83 -13.17 10.15
CA TRP A 42 -4.48 -12.34 9.14
C TRP A 42 -5.75 -11.72 9.70
N PHE A 43 -6.04 -10.52 9.23
CA PHE A 43 -7.21 -9.74 9.59
C PHE A 43 -7.70 -8.99 8.36
N THR A 44 -9.02 -8.96 8.17
CA THR A 44 -9.69 -8.10 7.19
C THR A 44 -10.98 -7.60 7.80
N ARG A 45 -11.41 -6.41 7.40
CA ARG A 45 -12.66 -5.81 7.82
C ARG A 45 -13.51 -5.39 6.62
N ARG A 46 -14.80 -5.29 6.89
CA ARG A 46 -15.77 -4.58 6.06
C ARG A 46 -16.31 -3.46 6.93
N ALA A 47 -15.98 -2.24 6.55
CA ALA A 47 -16.29 -1.02 7.31
C ALA A 47 -17.78 -0.70 7.31
N ASP A 48 -18.45 -0.95 6.18
CA ASP A 48 -19.82 -0.54 5.97
C ASP A 48 -20.76 -1.73 5.82
N ALA A 49 -21.99 -1.56 6.30
CA ALA A 49 -23.08 -2.47 5.99
C ALA A 49 -23.70 -2.12 4.63
N HIS A 50 -24.25 -3.11 3.93
CA HIS A 50 -25.08 -2.91 2.74
C HIS A 50 -26.45 -3.52 2.95
N ASP A 51 -27.49 -2.72 2.73
CA ASP A 51 -28.87 -3.13 3.00
C ASP A 51 -29.45 -4.06 1.94
N ASP A 52 -29.02 -3.92 0.70
CA ASP A 52 -29.48 -4.75 -0.41
C ASP A 52 -28.33 -4.97 -1.41
N TYR A 53 -27.53 -6.00 -1.15
CA TYR A 53 -26.57 -6.52 -2.11
C TYR A 53 -27.13 -7.80 -2.72
N LYS A 54 -27.66 -7.69 -3.94
CA LYS A 54 -28.25 -8.82 -4.68
C LYS A 54 -29.34 -9.55 -3.88
N GLY A 55 -30.17 -8.80 -3.15
CA GLY A 55 -31.25 -9.36 -2.32
C GLY A 55 -30.83 -9.78 -0.91
N TYR A 56 -29.59 -9.53 -0.51
CA TYR A 56 -29.08 -9.86 0.83
C TYR A 56 -28.63 -8.62 1.61
N TYR A 57 -28.86 -8.66 2.92
CA TYR A 57 -28.21 -7.80 3.90
C TYR A 57 -26.77 -8.27 4.15
N VAL A 58 -25.87 -7.30 4.21
CA VAL A 58 -24.44 -7.52 4.33
C VAL A 58 -23.93 -6.68 5.50
N PRO A 59 -23.70 -7.27 6.68
CA PRO A 59 -23.32 -6.47 7.85
C PRO A 59 -21.86 -6.02 7.77
N ARG A 60 -21.61 -4.95 8.51
CA ARG A 60 -20.27 -4.60 8.98
C ARG A 60 -19.66 -5.80 9.72
N SER A 61 -18.42 -6.13 9.44
CA SER A 61 -17.83 -7.37 9.97
C SER A 61 -16.32 -7.35 9.98
N ILE A 62 -15.74 -8.23 10.78
CA ILE A 62 -14.32 -8.57 10.74
C ILE A 62 -14.15 -10.05 10.40
N SER A 63 -13.05 -10.37 9.74
CA SER A 63 -12.63 -11.74 9.45
C SER A 63 -11.16 -11.90 9.83
N PHE A 64 -10.81 -12.96 10.51
CA PHE A 64 -9.47 -13.16 11.02
C PHE A 64 -9.13 -14.63 11.25
N GLY A 65 -7.84 -14.94 11.37
CA GLY A 65 -7.37 -16.28 11.68
C GLY A 65 -5.87 -16.41 11.54
N ARG A 66 -5.42 -17.65 11.35
CA ARG A 66 -4.01 -17.97 11.07
C ARG A 66 -3.81 -18.36 9.60
N MET A 67 -2.67 -17.98 9.04
CA MET A 67 -2.17 -18.37 7.73
C MET A 67 -1.49 -19.76 7.83
N GLN A 68 -2.29 -20.78 8.13
CA GLN A 68 -1.83 -22.17 8.16
C GLN A 68 -2.73 -23.03 7.27
N PRO A 69 -2.20 -24.10 6.64
CA PRO A 69 -3.04 -25.10 6.00
C PRO A 69 -4.08 -25.62 7.00
N ASP A 70 -5.31 -25.80 6.52
CA ASP A 70 -6.49 -26.26 7.28
C ASP A 70 -6.92 -25.43 8.49
N ALA A 71 -6.36 -24.24 8.72
CA ALA A 71 -6.80 -23.35 9.78
C ALA A 71 -8.22 -22.80 9.55
N ALA A 72 -8.96 -22.62 10.65
CA ALA A 72 -10.24 -21.94 10.61
C ALA A 72 -10.05 -20.42 10.42
N GLY A 73 -10.81 -19.85 9.49
CA GLY A 73 -11.07 -18.42 9.41
C GLY A 73 -12.34 -18.09 10.17
N PHE A 74 -12.27 -17.14 11.09
CA PHE A 74 -13.41 -16.70 11.89
C PHE A 74 -13.98 -15.40 11.33
N HIS A 75 -15.29 -15.24 11.41
CA HIS A 75 -16.00 -14.05 10.94
C HIS A 75 -16.95 -13.57 12.04
N LEU A 76 -16.83 -12.32 12.46
CA LEU A 76 -17.72 -11.70 13.45
C LEU A 76 -18.51 -10.60 12.76
N CYS A 77 -19.83 -10.79 12.69
CA CYS A 77 -20.76 -9.89 12.01
C CYS A 77 -21.51 -9.05 13.02
N LEU A 78 -21.54 -7.73 12.80
CA LEU A 78 -22.29 -6.79 13.62
C LEU A 78 -23.72 -6.70 13.06
N LEU A 79 -24.64 -7.45 13.68
CA LEU A 79 -26.09 -7.34 13.46
C LEU A 79 -26.67 -6.43 14.53
N ASP A 80 -27.77 -5.73 14.25
CA ASP A 80 -28.31 -4.58 15.03
C ASP A 80 -27.87 -4.52 16.51
N ASP A 81 -28.21 -5.53 17.33
CA ASP A 81 -27.89 -5.62 18.76
C ASP A 81 -26.92 -6.76 19.16
N VAL A 82 -26.53 -7.64 18.23
CA VAL A 82 -25.74 -8.86 18.53
C VAL A 82 -24.54 -9.04 17.60
N VAL A 83 -23.53 -9.78 18.09
CA VAL A 83 -22.43 -10.27 17.25
C VAL A 83 -22.78 -11.67 16.80
N ASP A 84 -22.91 -11.90 15.50
CA ASP A 84 -23.04 -13.25 14.94
C ASP A 84 -21.66 -13.81 14.59
N ALA A 85 -21.35 -15.01 15.08
CA ALA A 85 -20.06 -15.65 14.87
C ALA A 85 -20.16 -16.80 13.86
N ARG A 86 -19.38 -16.71 12.79
CA ARG A 86 -19.25 -17.73 11.75
C ARG A 86 -17.81 -18.19 11.61
N PHE A 87 -17.62 -19.31 10.95
CA PHE A 87 -16.30 -19.75 10.53
C PHE A 87 -16.31 -20.34 9.12
N THR A 88 -15.12 -20.43 8.55
CA THR A 88 -14.78 -21.16 7.33
C THR A 88 -13.55 -22.01 7.64
N ARG A 89 -13.36 -23.14 6.97
CA ARG A 89 -12.08 -23.88 7.01
C ARG A 89 -11.35 -23.64 5.71
N SER A 90 -10.03 -23.49 5.73
CA SER A 90 -9.25 -23.26 4.51
C SER A 90 -9.29 -24.44 3.51
N GLY A 91 -9.72 -25.63 3.94
CA GLY A 91 -10.05 -26.77 3.07
C GLY A 91 -11.50 -26.79 2.56
N ALA A 92 -12.31 -25.77 2.86
CA ALA A 92 -13.67 -25.66 2.36
C ALA A 92 -13.70 -25.48 0.83
N GLN A 93 -14.82 -25.86 0.21
CA GLN A 93 -15.09 -25.63 -1.20
C GLN A 93 -14.88 -24.15 -1.58
N ARG A 94 -14.65 -23.85 -2.87
CA ARG A 94 -14.57 -22.47 -3.35
C ARG A 94 -15.76 -21.66 -2.85
N SER A 95 -15.54 -20.38 -2.51
CA SER A 95 -16.62 -19.47 -2.09
C SER A 95 -17.78 -19.55 -3.09
N PRO A 96 -19.04 -19.64 -2.63
CA PRO A 96 -20.19 -19.80 -3.52
C PRO A 96 -20.38 -18.58 -4.45
N TRP A 97 -19.75 -17.46 -4.12
CA TRP A 97 -19.72 -16.25 -4.95
C TRP A 97 -18.71 -16.29 -6.12
N GLN A 98 -17.91 -17.35 -6.25
CA GLN A 98 -17.02 -17.55 -7.41
C GLN A 98 -17.72 -18.21 -8.60
N GLY A 99 -19.00 -18.56 -8.47
CA GLY A 99 -19.85 -19.04 -9.57
C GLY A 99 -20.43 -17.92 -10.44
N ASN A 100 -21.14 -18.30 -11.50
CA ASN A 100 -21.82 -17.35 -12.40
C ASN A 100 -23.16 -16.83 -11.84
N ASP A 101 -23.79 -17.60 -10.95
CA ASP A 101 -25.11 -17.30 -10.39
C ASP A 101 -25.00 -16.66 -9.00
N THR A 102 -26.08 -15.99 -8.58
CA THR A 102 -26.19 -15.50 -7.20
C THR A 102 -26.46 -16.70 -6.28
N PRO A 103 -25.60 -16.96 -5.28
CA PRO A 103 -25.75 -18.16 -4.45
C PRO A 103 -26.99 -18.09 -3.57
N THR A 104 -27.52 -19.25 -3.20
CA THR A 104 -28.65 -19.34 -2.27
C THR A 104 -28.20 -19.12 -0.82
N ILE A 105 -29.16 -18.86 0.08
CA ILE A 105 -28.85 -18.67 1.50
C ILE A 105 -28.26 -19.94 2.12
N GLU A 106 -28.71 -21.12 1.69
CA GLU A 106 -28.20 -22.41 2.16
C GLU A 106 -26.74 -22.62 1.76
N GLU A 107 -26.36 -22.22 0.53
CA GLU A 107 -24.97 -22.28 0.05
C GLU A 107 -24.07 -21.32 0.84
N ILE A 108 -24.57 -20.11 1.12
CA ILE A 108 -23.90 -19.11 1.94
C ILE A 108 -23.68 -19.64 3.36
N GLU A 109 -24.71 -20.19 4.00
CA GLU A 109 -24.65 -20.72 5.36
C GLU A 109 -23.81 -21.99 5.48
N ALA A 110 -23.78 -22.84 4.45
CA ALA A 110 -22.90 -24.00 4.40
C ALA A 110 -21.43 -23.59 4.31
N TYR A 111 -21.12 -22.53 3.56
CA TYR A 111 -19.75 -22.01 3.44
C TYR A 111 -19.32 -21.23 4.70
N TRP A 112 -20.15 -20.29 5.17
CA TRP A 112 -19.96 -19.55 6.43
C TRP A 112 -20.80 -20.18 7.55
N ALA A 113 -20.35 -21.34 8.00
CA ALA A 113 -21.06 -22.12 9.00
C ALA A 113 -21.18 -21.39 10.34
N PRO A 114 -22.31 -21.54 11.05
CA PRO A 114 -22.49 -21.00 12.40
C PRO A 114 -21.46 -21.57 13.38
N LEU A 115 -20.83 -20.71 14.18
CA LEU A 115 -19.85 -21.11 15.17
C LEU A 115 -20.55 -21.59 16.45
N VAL A 116 -20.81 -22.90 16.53
CA VAL A 116 -21.55 -23.52 17.65
C VAL A 116 -20.70 -24.36 18.59
N SER A 117 -19.47 -24.71 18.20
CA SER A 117 -18.56 -25.55 18.99
C SER A 117 -17.82 -24.74 20.05
N THR A 118 -17.85 -25.19 21.31
CA THR A 118 -17.15 -24.55 22.43
C THR A 118 -15.64 -24.44 22.23
N ASP A 119 -15.02 -25.49 21.68
CA ASP A 119 -13.58 -25.52 21.42
C ASP A 119 -13.19 -24.51 20.33
N MET A 120 -14.01 -24.42 19.28
CA MET A 120 -13.80 -23.43 18.23
C MET A 120 -14.09 -22.00 18.70
N VAL A 121 -15.02 -21.80 19.63
CA VAL A 121 -15.22 -20.50 20.28
C VAL A 121 -13.98 -20.10 21.09
N ALA A 122 -13.37 -21.03 21.84
CA ALA A 122 -12.14 -20.76 22.58
C ALA A 122 -10.97 -20.41 21.64
N GLU A 123 -10.83 -21.12 20.52
CA GLU A 123 -9.85 -20.83 19.48
C GLU A 123 -10.08 -19.44 18.86
N MET A 124 -11.32 -19.13 18.50
CA MET A 124 -11.72 -17.83 17.96
C MET A 124 -11.40 -16.69 18.92
N VAL A 125 -11.69 -16.85 20.22
CA VAL A 125 -11.36 -15.87 21.26
C VAL A 125 -9.85 -15.66 21.35
N SER A 126 -9.05 -16.73 21.31
CA SER A 126 -7.58 -16.65 21.32
C SER A 126 -7.04 -15.87 20.11
N HIS A 127 -7.53 -16.17 18.90
CA HIS A 127 -7.16 -15.44 17.69
C HIS A 127 -7.60 -13.98 17.71
N PHE A 128 -8.81 -13.70 18.21
CA PHE A 128 -9.31 -12.34 18.35
C PHE A 128 -8.39 -11.50 19.24
N VAL A 129 -8.01 -12.02 20.41
CA VAL A 129 -7.11 -11.32 21.35
C VAL A 129 -5.75 -11.08 20.72
N ALA A 130 -5.20 -12.04 19.99
CA ALA A 130 -3.91 -11.88 19.30
C ALA A 130 -3.97 -10.81 18.20
N VAL A 131 -5.04 -10.80 17.39
CA VAL A 131 -5.27 -9.80 16.35
C VAL A 131 -5.45 -8.41 16.94
N GLU A 132 -6.20 -8.29 18.04
CA GLU A 132 -6.42 -7.01 18.70
C GLU A 132 -5.13 -6.47 19.32
N ALA A 133 -4.34 -7.32 19.99
CA ALA A 133 -3.04 -6.94 20.52
C ALA A 133 -2.10 -6.45 19.42
N TYR A 134 -2.06 -7.16 18.29
CA TYR A 134 -1.28 -6.77 17.12
C TYR A 134 -1.73 -5.41 16.57
N ALA A 135 -3.05 -5.20 16.40
CA ALA A 135 -3.62 -3.95 15.91
C ALA A 135 -3.30 -2.76 16.83
N ILE A 136 -3.30 -2.96 18.15
CA ILE A 136 -2.89 -1.94 19.13
C ILE A 136 -1.39 -1.64 18.99
N GLU A 137 -0.55 -2.66 19.04
CA GLU A 137 0.91 -2.53 19.00
C GLU A 137 1.38 -1.79 17.74
N HIS A 138 0.77 -2.09 16.60
CA HIS A 138 1.16 -1.55 15.31
C HIS A 138 0.43 -0.24 14.98
N GLY A 139 -0.48 0.24 15.84
CA GLY A 139 -1.17 1.52 15.67
C GLY A 139 -2.28 1.49 14.61
N HIS A 140 -2.88 0.33 14.35
CA HIS A 140 -3.96 0.18 13.38
C HIS A 140 -5.33 0.63 13.90
N LEU A 141 -5.50 0.75 15.22
CA LEU A 141 -6.75 1.27 15.78
C LEU A 141 -6.84 2.78 15.62
N GLN A 142 -8.06 3.28 15.39
CA GLN A 142 -8.34 4.71 15.42
C GLN A 142 -8.06 5.27 16.82
N THR A 143 -7.23 6.30 16.87
CA THR A 143 -7.00 7.13 18.06
C THR A 143 -7.52 8.54 17.80
N ASN A 144 -7.63 9.36 18.85
CA ASN A 144 -7.95 10.77 18.67
C ASN A 144 -6.83 11.50 17.89
N ASP A 145 -7.15 12.68 17.35
CA ASP A 145 -6.22 13.46 16.54
C ASP A 145 -4.97 13.89 17.32
N GLU A 146 -5.08 14.16 18.62
CA GLU A 146 -3.95 14.54 19.47
C GLU A 146 -2.93 13.39 19.56
N ASP A 147 -3.40 12.17 19.78
CA ASP A 147 -2.56 10.98 19.85
C ASP A 147 -1.97 10.61 18.49
N LYS A 148 -2.72 10.81 17.39
CA LYS A 148 -2.19 10.66 16.02
C LYS A 148 -1.04 11.62 15.76
N LEU A 149 -1.24 12.90 16.07
CA LEU A 149 -0.22 13.94 15.89
C LEU A 149 1.05 13.66 16.72
N ARG A 150 0.90 13.13 17.94
CA ARG A 150 2.06 12.71 18.77
C ARG A 150 2.90 11.60 18.13
N MET A 151 2.34 10.80 17.23
CA MET A 151 3.07 9.77 16.49
C MET A 151 3.81 10.32 15.27
N VAL A 152 3.45 11.52 14.79
CA VAL A 152 4.05 12.12 13.60
C VAL A 152 5.43 12.68 13.92
N HIS A 153 6.44 12.13 13.24
CA HIS A 153 7.82 12.56 13.39
C HIS A 153 8.14 13.76 12.49
N ARG A 154 8.86 14.73 13.05
CA ARG A 154 9.50 15.80 12.27
C ARG A 154 10.92 15.37 11.93
N TYR A 155 11.23 15.37 10.64
CA TYR A 155 12.58 15.15 10.14
C TYR A 155 13.28 16.50 9.98
N ASP A 156 14.55 16.58 10.36
CA ASP A 156 15.39 17.71 10.01
C ASP A 156 15.81 17.54 8.55
N VAL A 157 15.31 18.39 7.67
CA VAL A 157 15.51 18.29 6.22
C VAL A 157 15.90 19.66 5.68
N PRO A 158 16.95 19.74 4.84
CA PRO A 158 17.35 20.99 4.22
C PRO A 158 16.30 21.45 3.20
N LEU A 159 15.49 22.45 3.58
CA LEU A 159 14.29 22.84 2.84
C LEU A 159 14.60 23.47 1.47
N ASP A 160 15.69 24.24 1.37
CA ASP A 160 16.10 24.87 0.11
C ASP A 160 16.52 23.80 -0.92
N GLU A 161 17.28 22.80 -0.47
CA GLU A 161 17.68 21.65 -1.26
C GLU A 161 16.48 20.78 -1.66
N LEU A 162 15.49 20.60 -0.76
CA LEU A 162 14.25 19.90 -1.06
C LEU A 162 13.43 20.64 -2.14
N ALA A 163 13.29 21.96 -2.01
CA ALA A 163 12.60 22.78 -3.00
C ALA A 163 13.31 22.71 -4.36
N ALA A 164 14.64 22.83 -4.39
CA ALA A 164 15.44 22.73 -5.61
C ALA A 164 15.31 21.35 -6.26
N PHE A 165 15.38 20.27 -5.47
CA PHE A 165 15.22 18.90 -5.93
C PHE A 165 13.86 18.70 -6.63
N CYS A 166 12.78 19.10 -5.96
CA CYS A 166 11.43 18.98 -6.51
C CYS A 166 11.20 19.92 -7.70
N THR A 167 11.87 21.08 -7.75
CA THR A 167 11.80 22.01 -8.88
C THR A 167 12.42 21.40 -10.14
N ILE A 168 13.58 20.75 -10.01
CA ILE A 168 14.21 20.02 -11.13
C ILE A 168 13.32 18.86 -11.58
N LEU A 169 12.74 18.12 -10.63
CA LEU A 169 11.82 17.01 -10.90
C LEU A 169 10.58 17.49 -11.70
N GLY A 170 9.94 18.56 -11.22
CA GLY A 170 8.70 19.12 -11.77
C GLY A 170 8.85 20.09 -12.94
N ARG A 171 10.07 20.40 -13.37
CA ARG A 171 10.36 21.34 -14.47
C ARG A 171 10.00 22.81 -14.21
N ASP A 172 9.96 23.22 -12.94
CA ASP A 172 9.79 24.63 -12.56
C ASP A 172 8.57 25.35 -13.18
N THR A 173 7.47 24.62 -13.39
CA THR A 173 6.20 25.19 -13.83
C THR A 173 5.49 25.91 -12.68
N HIS A 174 4.53 26.78 -12.98
CA HIS A 174 3.72 27.44 -11.96
C HIS A 174 3.00 26.44 -11.04
N GLU A 175 2.40 25.42 -11.64
CA GLU A 175 1.68 24.35 -10.90
C GLU A 175 2.63 23.59 -9.97
N THR A 176 3.79 23.17 -10.49
CA THR A 176 4.77 22.45 -9.67
C THR A 176 5.33 23.30 -8.54
N ARG A 177 5.55 24.61 -8.75
CA ARG A 177 6.00 25.51 -7.67
C ARG A 177 4.95 25.64 -6.57
N SER A 178 3.68 25.83 -6.94
CA SER A 178 2.59 25.89 -5.96
C SER A 178 2.53 24.59 -5.16
N TYR A 179 2.58 23.43 -5.82
CA TYR A 179 2.56 22.15 -5.12
C TYR A 179 3.76 21.97 -4.17
N ILE A 180 4.95 22.37 -4.58
CA ILE A 180 6.15 22.30 -3.73
C ILE A 180 5.96 23.12 -2.46
N GLU A 181 5.53 24.38 -2.56
CA GLU A 181 5.36 25.24 -1.39
C GLU A 181 4.18 24.79 -0.51
N ASP A 182 3.02 24.59 -1.12
CA ASP A 182 1.74 24.34 -0.43
C ASP A 182 1.72 22.94 0.22
N HIS A 183 2.47 21.98 -0.34
CA HIS A 183 2.45 20.60 0.12
C HIS A 183 3.82 20.10 0.59
N VAL A 184 4.84 20.10 -0.27
CA VAL A 184 6.12 19.43 0.05
C VAL A 184 6.85 20.17 1.18
N ILE A 185 7.06 21.47 1.03
CA ILE A 185 7.77 22.31 2.00
C ILE A 185 6.93 22.47 3.27
N PHE A 186 5.62 22.68 3.14
CA PHE A 186 4.75 22.75 4.32
C PHE A 186 4.78 21.44 5.14
N ALA A 187 4.65 20.27 4.49
CA ALA A 187 4.73 18.98 5.17
C ALA A 187 6.10 18.71 5.79
N ALA A 188 7.19 19.13 5.12
CA ALA A 188 8.55 18.98 5.63
C ALA A 188 8.83 19.90 6.84
N PHE A 189 8.43 21.17 6.76
CA PHE A 189 8.66 22.17 7.79
C PHE A 189 7.77 21.95 9.02
N ASN A 190 6.49 21.67 8.81
CA ASN A 190 5.51 21.51 9.87
C ASN A 190 4.47 20.42 9.52
N PRO A 191 4.84 19.14 9.66
CA PRO A 191 3.98 18.02 9.28
C PRO A 191 2.65 18.01 10.06
N HIS A 192 2.65 18.46 11.32
CA HIS A 192 1.44 18.49 12.15
C HIS A 192 0.41 19.48 11.59
N ASN A 193 0.83 20.72 11.35
CA ASN A 193 -0.05 21.73 10.78
C ASN A 193 -0.49 21.37 9.35
N TYR A 194 0.39 20.76 8.57
CA TYR A 194 0.03 20.27 7.24
C TYR A 194 -1.11 19.24 7.31
N LEU A 195 -0.96 18.20 8.13
CA LEU A 195 -1.97 17.15 8.29
C LEU A 195 -3.31 17.70 8.77
N MET A 196 -3.30 18.68 9.69
CA MET A 196 -4.51 19.36 10.15
C MET A 196 -5.14 20.23 9.07
N ALA A 197 -4.35 21.06 8.38
CA ALA A 197 -4.85 21.98 7.34
C ALA A 197 -5.45 21.25 6.15
N GLN A 198 -4.90 20.07 5.81
CA GLN A 198 -5.39 19.22 4.72
C GLN A 198 -6.47 18.20 5.17
N GLY A 199 -6.81 18.16 6.46
CA GLY A 199 -7.82 17.22 7.00
C GLY A 199 -7.44 15.74 6.85
N LEU A 200 -6.15 15.41 6.75
CA LEU A 200 -5.67 14.07 6.43
C LEU A 200 -5.76 13.09 7.62
N LEU A 201 -5.75 13.61 8.86
CA LEU A 201 -5.78 12.79 10.08
C LEU A 201 -6.99 11.86 10.15
N ALA A 202 -8.14 12.26 9.61
CA ALA A 202 -9.36 11.46 9.64
C ALA A 202 -9.21 10.11 8.92
N GLY A 203 -8.40 10.07 7.85
CA GLY A 203 -8.15 8.86 7.06
C GLY A 203 -6.91 8.07 7.49
N MET A 204 -6.15 8.55 8.46
CA MET A 204 -4.88 7.95 8.88
C MET A 204 -5.03 7.15 10.16
N SER A 205 -4.46 5.95 10.21
CA SER A 205 -4.19 5.22 11.44
C SER A 205 -3.00 5.83 12.20
N GLY A 206 -2.79 5.41 13.45
CA GLY A 206 -1.56 5.76 14.18
C GLY A 206 -0.30 5.22 13.50
N HIS A 207 -0.41 4.08 12.81
CA HIS A 207 0.65 3.54 11.95
C HIS A 207 1.01 4.51 10.83
N ASP A 208 0.01 4.98 10.08
CA ASP A 208 0.20 5.90 8.96
C ASP A 208 0.82 7.22 9.46
N CYS A 209 0.38 7.71 10.62
CA CYS A 209 0.94 8.90 11.25
C CYS A 209 2.42 8.72 11.62
N ARG A 210 2.80 7.54 12.12
CA ARG A 210 4.20 7.21 12.45
C ARG A 210 5.10 7.17 11.22
N HIS A 211 4.55 6.81 10.06
CA HIS A 211 5.31 6.65 8.82
C HIS A 211 5.14 7.83 7.86
N PHE A 212 4.31 8.81 8.23
CA PHE A 212 4.16 10.05 7.48
C PHE A 212 5.50 10.78 7.35
N SER A 213 5.84 11.15 6.12
CA SER A 213 6.98 12.03 5.85
C SER A 213 6.78 12.79 4.54
N TRP A 214 7.54 13.86 4.36
CA TRP A 214 7.61 14.59 3.10
C TRP A 214 7.94 13.69 1.90
N ARG A 215 8.66 12.57 2.11
CA ARG A 215 8.99 11.62 1.03
C ARG A 215 7.73 11.02 0.42
N SER A 216 6.72 10.68 1.23
CA SER A 216 5.43 10.18 0.71
C SER A 216 4.69 11.23 -0.12
N ILE A 217 4.77 12.51 0.25
CA ILE A 217 4.16 13.62 -0.52
C ILE A 217 4.86 13.82 -1.88
N VAL A 218 6.18 13.59 -1.94
CA VAL A 218 6.96 13.67 -3.17
C VAL A 218 6.74 12.44 -4.05
N PHE A 219 6.78 11.23 -3.48
CA PHE A 219 6.83 9.99 -4.26
C PHE A 219 5.47 9.34 -4.54
N ASP A 220 4.47 9.58 -3.68
CA ASP A 220 3.14 9.00 -3.83
C ASP A 220 2.08 10.04 -4.25
N GLY A 221 2.44 11.32 -4.27
CA GLY A 221 1.55 12.44 -4.60
C GLY A 221 1.68 12.96 -6.04
N PHE A 222 1.58 14.28 -6.19
CA PHE A 222 1.50 14.98 -7.49
C PHE A 222 2.55 14.56 -8.52
N PHE A 223 3.81 14.34 -8.12
CA PHE A 223 4.86 13.96 -9.07
C PHE A 223 4.61 12.57 -9.69
N ASN A 224 4.02 11.63 -8.95
CA ASN A 224 3.65 10.32 -9.47
C ASN A 224 2.38 10.40 -10.32
N GLU A 225 1.35 11.09 -9.81
CA GLU A 225 0.08 11.29 -10.52
C GLU A 225 0.27 11.98 -11.88
N SER A 226 1.17 12.97 -11.92
CA SER A 226 1.52 13.74 -13.12
C SER A 226 2.64 13.10 -13.96
N ARG A 227 3.08 11.88 -13.61
CA ARG A 227 4.09 11.10 -14.35
C ARG A 227 5.47 11.77 -14.46
N TYR A 228 5.88 12.54 -13.47
CA TYR A 228 7.29 12.97 -13.33
C TYR A 228 8.18 11.84 -12.78
N ILE A 229 7.59 10.92 -12.03
CA ILE A 229 8.18 9.67 -11.54
C ILE A 229 7.26 8.51 -11.91
N CYS A 230 7.83 7.31 -12.07
CA CYS A 230 7.08 6.07 -12.19
C CYS A 230 7.76 4.94 -11.42
N GLU A 231 6.96 4.02 -10.91
CA GLU A 231 7.38 2.76 -10.33
C GLU A 231 7.11 1.61 -11.32
N VAL A 232 8.09 0.72 -11.49
CA VAL A 232 7.97 -0.45 -12.37
C VAL A 232 8.35 -1.72 -11.60
N ASP A 233 7.47 -2.73 -11.61
CA ASP A 233 7.72 -4.05 -11.00
C ASP A 233 8.98 -4.71 -11.60
N TRP A 234 9.75 -5.44 -10.78
CA TRP A 234 10.98 -6.08 -11.26
C TRP A 234 10.76 -7.12 -12.38
N LYS A 235 9.55 -7.68 -12.47
CA LYS A 235 9.11 -8.63 -13.51
C LYS A 235 8.54 -7.96 -14.75
N ALA A 236 8.46 -6.63 -14.78
CA ALA A 236 7.92 -5.90 -15.92
C ALA A 236 8.71 -6.20 -17.19
N ASP A 237 7.99 -6.27 -18.30
CA ASP A 237 8.54 -6.60 -19.61
C ASP A 237 8.95 -5.35 -20.41
N ALA A 238 9.32 -5.57 -21.67
CA ALA A 238 9.73 -4.49 -22.58
C ALA A 238 8.61 -3.46 -22.81
N GLU A 239 7.35 -3.89 -22.93
CA GLU A 239 6.21 -3.02 -23.22
C GLU A 239 5.87 -2.17 -22.00
N ASP A 240 5.85 -2.79 -20.81
CA ASP A 240 5.62 -2.10 -19.53
C ASP A 240 6.68 -1.01 -19.28
N VAL A 241 7.96 -1.35 -19.47
CA VAL A 241 9.06 -0.40 -19.30
C VAL A 241 8.98 0.72 -20.34
N ALA A 242 8.74 0.39 -21.62
CA ALA A 242 8.60 1.39 -22.67
C ALA A 242 7.43 2.33 -22.41
N TRP A 243 6.29 1.80 -21.95
CA TRP A 243 5.12 2.60 -21.59
C TRP A 243 5.46 3.59 -20.47
N ASN A 244 6.06 3.13 -19.38
CA ASN A 244 6.40 3.99 -18.23
C ASN A 244 7.42 5.08 -18.57
N VAL A 245 8.48 4.74 -19.32
CA VAL A 245 9.47 5.71 -19.77
C VAL A 245 8.83 6.75 -20.70
N ASN A 246 8.01 6.32 -21.66
CA ASN A 246 7.34 7.24 -22.58
C ASN A 246 6.30 8.13 -21.86
N ALA A 247 5.64 7.64 -20.82
CA ALA A 247 4.75 8.45 -19.98
C ALA A 247 5.51 9.59 -19.31
N ILE A 248 6.69 9.30 -18.73
CA ILE A 248 7.54 10.35 -18.16
C ILE A 248 8.03 11.31 -19.24
N LEU A 249 8.51 10.81 -20.40
CA LEU A 249 8.92 11.67 -21.51
C LEU A 249 7.81 12.64 -21.94
N ALA A 250 6.57 12.15 -22.05
CA ALA A 250 5.43 12.98 -22.43
C ALA A 250 5.13 14.06 -21.39
N ALA A 251 5.30 13.76 -20.09
CA ALA A 251 5.11 14.75 -19.02
C ALA A 251 6.23 15.80 -19.00
N VAL A 252 7.49 15.37 -19.10
CA VAL A 252 8.66 16.27 -18.97
C VAL A 252 8.98 17.03 -20.25
N THR A 253 8.56 16.53 -21.40
CA THR A 253 8.77 17.17 -22.70
C THR A 253 7.58 16.96 -23.66
N PRO A 254 6.41 17.60 -23.40
CA PRO A 254 5.16 17.33 -24.13
C PRO A 254 5.22 17.61 -25.65
N LYS A 255 6.19 18.42 -26.09
CA LYS A 255 6.38 18.77 -27.51
C LYS A 255 7.27 17.76 -28.24
N TYR A 256 7.90 16.84 -27.51
CA TYR A 256 8.81 15.84 -28.05
C TYR A 256 8.03 14.65 -28.58
N LYS A 257 8.17 14.37 -29.87
CA LYS A 257 7.41 13.32 -30.56
C LYS A 257 8.16 11.98 -30.66
N GLN A 258 9.44 11.96 -30.27
CA GLN A 258 10.23 10.74 -30.32
C GLN A 258 9.97 9.92 -29.05
N THR A 259 9.50 8.70 -29.26
CA THR A 259 9.24 7.72 -28.21
C THR A 259 10.35 6.68 -28.22
N ILE A 260 10.70 6.16 -27.05
CA ILE A 260 11.51 4.95 -27.00
C ILE A 260 10.66 3.75 -27.43
N LYS A 261 11.29 2.76 -28.06
CA LYS A 261 10.64 1.51 -28.43
C LYS A 261 11.51 0.36 -27.96
N LEU A 262 10.96 -0.46 -27.09
CA LEU A 262 11.56 -1.72 -26.66
C LEU A 262 10.71 -2.83 -27.26
N SER A 263 11.36 -3.84 -27.83
CA SER A 263 10.69 -5.02 -28.36
C SER A 263 11.14 -6.21 -27.53
N SER A 264 10.19 -6.97 -26.98
CA SER A 264 10.51 -8.24 -26.33
C SER A 264 11.22 -9.14 -27.34
N ASP A 265 12.37 -9.69 -26.93
CA ASP A 265 13.17 -10.62 -27.73
C ASP A 265 12.75 -12.09 -27.50
N GLY A 266 11.67 -12.31 -26.74
CA GLY A 266 11.17 -13.64 -26.39
C GLY A 266 11.94 -14.32 -25.26
N GLU A 267 12.94 -13.65 -24.68
CA GLU A 267 13.64 -14.10 -23.49
C GLU A 267 12.92 -13.58 -22.23
N ASN A 268 12.92 -14.36 -21.14
CA ASN A 268 12.37 -13.94 -19.84
C ASN A 268 13.34 -12.95 -19.16
N ARG A 269 13.45 -11.75 -19.73
CA ARG A 269 14.24 -10.63 -19.22
C ARG A 269 13.41 -9.81 -18.22
N THR A 270 14.05 -9.40 -17.14
CA THR A 270 13.46 -8.57 -16.07
C THR A 270 13.59 -7.09 -16.39
N ALA A 271 12.92 -6.25 -15.60
CA ALA A 271 12.84 -4.81 -15.84
C ALA A 271 14.21 -4.11 -15.87
N ASP A 272 15.20 -4.61 -15.13
CA ASP A 272 16.59 -4.13 -15.12
C ASP A 272 17.23 -4.12 -16.52
N TYR A 273 17.08 -5.21 -17.26
CA TYR A 273 17.59 -5.32 -18.63
C TYR A 273 16.92 -4.29 -19.55
N TRP A 274 15.59 -4.19 -19.49
CA TRP A 274 14.82 -3.28 -20.33
C TRP A 274 15.08 -1.82 -20.00
N LEU A 275 15.28 -1.48 -18.72
CA LEU A 275 15.69 -0.15 -18.28
C LEU A 275 17.09 0.22 -18.82
N LEU A 276 18.04 -0.73 -18.87
CA LEU A 276 19.35 -0.50 -19.49
C LEU A 276 19.23 -0.25 -21.01
N CYS A 277 18.39 -1.01 -21.71
CA CYS A 277 18.09 -0.78 -23.12
C CYS A 277 17.47 0.61 -23.34
N ALA A 278 16.51 1.00 -22.51
CA ALA A 278 15.90 2.32 -22.54
C ALA A 278 16.93 3.44 -22.27
N ALA A 279 17.81 3.27 -21.28
CA ALA A 279 18.86 4.23 -20.96
C ALA A 279 19.80 4.49 -22.16
N SER A 280 20.11 3.45 -22.94
CA SER A 280 20.92 3.59 -24.16
C SER A 280 20.24 4.45 -25.22
N GLN A 281 18.93 4.24 -25.46
CA GLN A 281 18.15 5.05 -26.40
C GLN A 281 18.01 6.50 -25.90
N LEU A 282 17.61 6.69 -24.64
CA LEU A 282 17.41 8.00 -24.02
C LEU A 282 18.67 8.87 -24.04
N LYS A 283 19.85 8.25 -23.84
CA LYS A 283 21.12 8.97 -23.90
C LYS A 283 21.36 9.65 -25.26
N GLN A 284 20.94 9.01 -26.36
CA GLN A 284 21.01 9.60 -27.70
C GLN A 284 20.08 10.81 -27.86
N LEU A 285 19.02 10.87 -27.04
CA LEU A 285 18.03 11.94 -27.00
C LEU A 285 18.41 13.05 -26.01
N GLY A 286 19.54 12.95 -25.33
CA GLY A 286 19.98 13.92 -24.31
C GLY A 286 19.39 13.71 -22.92
N TRP A 287 18.77 12.55 -22.69
CA TRP A 287 18.10 12.18 -21.44
C TRP A 287 18.84 11.05 -20.70
N SER A 288 18.69 11.00 -19.38
CA SER A 288 19.12 9.90 -18.53
C SER A 288 17.98 9.38 -17.68
N ILE A 289 17.97 8.07 -17.43
CA ILE A 289 17.17 7.45 -16.38
C ILE A 289 17.90 7.67 -15.05
N VAL A 290 17.16 8.18 -14.06
CA VAL A 290 17.66 8.35 -12.69
C VAL A 290 16.77 7.54 -11.76
N LEU A 291 17.37 6.55 -11.11
CA LEU A 291 16.72 5.71 -10.09
C LEU A 291 16.73 6.47 -8.76
N ILE A 292 15.57 6.59 -8.11
CA ILE A 292 15.39 7.33 -6.85
C ILE A 292 15.35 6.37 -5.64
N SER A 293 14.98 5.11 -5.88
CA SER A 293 15.12 4.00 -4.94
C SER A 293 15.52 2.76 -5.72
N ASN A 294 16.50 2.01 -5.20
CA ASN A 294 17.05 0.82 -5.85
C ASN A 294 16.92 -0.45 -4.97
N GLY A 295 15.90 -0.48 -4.13
CA GLY A 295 15.69 -1.56 -3.16
C GLY A 295 14.22 -1.91 -2.99
N GLY A 296 13.74 -2.90 -3.74
CA GLY A 296 12.36 -3.35 -3.65
C GLY A 296 12.02 -4.45 -4.64
N ASP A 297 10.74 -4.81 -4.72
CA ASP A 297 10.18 -5.59 -5.83
C ASP A 297 9.84 -4.69 -7.03
N SER A 298 10.41 -3.48 -7.06
CA SER A 298 10.14 -2.47 -8.07
C SER A 298 11.27 -1.45 -8.18
N TYR A 299 11.26 -0.68 -9.27
CA TYR A 299 12.18 0.41 -9.59
C TYR A 299 11.40 1.72 -9.66
N LEU A 300 11.70 2.66 -8.75
CA LEU A 300 11.18 4.03 -8.81
C LEU A 300 12.19 4.92 -9.55
N PHE A 301 11.77 5.56 -10.63
CA PHE A 301 12.68 6.35 -11.47
C PHE A 301 12.03 7.59 -12.09
N THR A 302 12.89 8.51 -12.52
CA THR A 302 12.53 9.70 -13.32
C THR A 302 13.45 9.81 -14.53
N LEU A 303 13.13 10.74 -15.43
CA LEU A 303 13.97 11.11 -16.58
C LEU A 303 14.46 12.54 -16.41
N LEU A 304 15.74 12.77 -16.62
CA LEU A 304 16.33 14.11 -16.58
C LEU A 304 17.19 14.37 -17.81
N GLU A 305 17.27 15.64 -18.22
CA GLU A 305 18.28 16.09 -19.17
C GLU A 305 19.66 15.81 -18.58
N LEU A 306 20.59 15.32 -19.40
CA LEU A 306 21.96 14.96 -18.96
C LEU A 306 22.67 16.11 -18.23
N SER A 307 22.36 17.37 -18.58
CA SER A 307 22.92 18.57 -17.94
C SER A 307 22.46 18.77 -16.49
N LYS A 308 21.27 18.27 -16.13
CA LYS A 308 20.66 18.45 -14.80
C LYS A 308 20.84 17.24 -13.89
N THR A 309 21.19 16.09 -14.45
CA THR A 309 21.29 14.81 -13.72
C THR A 309 22.25 14.87 -12.54
N ARG A 310 23.41 15.51 -12.71
CA ARG A 310 24.42 15.60 -11.64
C ARG A 310 23.89 16.41 -10.45
N GLU A 311 23.38 17.61 -10.71
CA GLU A 311 22.81 18.50 -9.70
C GLU A 311 21.67 17.81 -8.95
N PHE A 312 20.78 17.12 -9.66
CA PHE A 312 19.69 16.37 -9.05
C PHE A 312 20.14 15.25 -8.11
N ILE A 313 21.18 14.51 -8.50
CA ILE A 313 21.76 13.44 -7.66
C ILE A 313 22.42 14.04 -6.42
N GLU A 314 23.18 15.13 -6.57
CA GLU A 314 23.82 15.84 -5.45
C GLU A 314 22.76 16.35 -4.46
N LEU A 315 21.67 16.97 -4.95
CA LEU A 315 20.54 17.39 -4.11
C LEU A 315 19.85 16.21 -3.42
N GLY A 316 19.62 15.10 -4.12
CA GLY A 316 19.04 13.89 -3.53
C GLY A 316 19.90 13.31 -2.41
N GLN A 317 21.22 13.33 -2.58
CA GLN A 317 22.16 12.89 -1.54
C GLN A 317 22.11 13.79 -0.31
N CYS A 318 21.95 15.11 -0.48
CA CYS A 318 21.72 16.04 0.64
C CYS A 318 20.41 15.76 1.40
N LEU A 319 19.45 15.07 0.77
CA LEU A 319 18.16 14.69 1.35
C LEU A 319 18.15 13.23 1.87
N ASP A 320 19.32 12.60 1.98
CA ASP A 320 19.50 11.20 2.35
C ASP A 320 18.69 10.24 1.46
N LEU A 321 18.63 10.52 0.15
CA LEU A 321 17.99 9.65 -0.84
C LEU A 321 19.03 8.80 -1.59
N GLU A 322 18.71 7.53 -1.83
CA GLU A 322 19.53 6.61 -2.62
C GLU A 322 19.29 6.82 -4.12
N ILE A 323 19.91 7.85 -4.68
CA ILE A 323 19.72 8.23 -6.09
C ILE A 323 20.94 7.85 -6.93
N THR A 324 20.71 7.15 -8.05
CA THR A 324 21.75 6.77 -9.00
C THR A 324 21.29 6.97 -10.44
N MET A 325 22.14 7.57 -11.28
CA MET A 325 21.95 7.56 -12.73
C MET A 325 22.18 6.14 -13.25
N LEU A 326 21.25 5.63 -14.06
CA LEU A 326 21.44 4.35 -14.74
C LEU A 326 22.32 4.55 -15.98
N SER A 327 23.50 3.93 -15.98
CA SER A 327 24.40 3.90 -17.13
C SER A 327 24.12 2.65 -17.99
N PRO A 328 24.16 2.75 -19.33
CA PRO A 328 23.99 1.59 -20.22
C PRO A 328 25.01 0.46 -20.00
N ASN A 329 26.12 0.74 -19.31
CA ASN A 329 27.17 -0.23 -18.98
C ASN A 329 27.04 -0.80 -17.57
N ASP A 330 26.02 -0.41 -16.81
CA ASP A 330 25.83 -0.91 -15.45
C ASP A 330 25.38 -2.37 -15.47
N GLN A 331 25.98 -3.18 -14.59
CA GLN A 331 25.39 -4.46 -14.22
C GLN A 331 24.43 -4.20 -13.06
N LEU A 332 23.14 -4.06 -13.39
CA LEU A 332 22.11 -4.10 -12.37
C LEU A 332 22.09 -5.50 -11.77
N GLN A 333 22.28 -5.60 -10.45
CA GLN A 333 22.01 -6.86 -9.77
C GLN A 333 20.49 -6.96 -9.54
N PRO A 334 19.88 -8.11 -9.80
CA PRO A 334 18.49 -8.33 -9.46
C PRO A 334 18.24 -7.99 -7.99
N SER A 335 17.14 -7.30 -7.70
CA SER A 335 16.84 -6.80 -6.35
C SER A 335 16.80 -7.92 -5.29
N TRP A 336 16.41 -9.15 -5.68
CA TRP A 336 16.47 -10.34 -4.81
C TRP A 336 17.91 -10.71 -4.39
N ALA A 337 18.91 -10.52 -5.25
CA ALA A 337 20.32 -10.80 -4.94
C ALA A 337 20.91 -9.76 -3.98
N ARG A 338 20.42 -8.52 -4.01
CA ARG A 338 20.76 -7.48 -3.03
C ARG A 338 20.16 -7.74 -1.65
N ARG A 339 18.93 -8.27 -1.57
CA ARG A 339 18.34 -8.69 -0.27
C ARG A 339 19.17 -9.79 0.40
N LEU A 340 19.68 -10.75 -0.38
CA LEU A 340 20.56 -11.80 0.14
C LEU A 340 21.89 -11.25 0.66
N SER A 341 22.48 -10.25 -0.02
CA SER A 341 23.74 -9.64 0.43
C SER A 341 23.57 -8.61 1.56
N GLY A 342 22.40 -7.95 1.66
CA GLY A 342 22.03 -7.08 2.77
C GLY A 342 21.84 -7.81 4.10
N LEU A 343 21.30 -9.05 4.06
CA LEU A 343 21.18 -9.93 5.24
C LEU A 343 22.53 -10.33 5.85
N PHE A 344 23.64 -10.22 5.10
CA PHE A 344 25.00 -10.48 5.60
C PHE A 344 25.77 -9.21 6.02
N ARG A 345 25.19 -8.01 5.85
CA ARG A 345 25.83 -6.74 6.24
C ARG A 345 25.27 -6.11 7.52
N SER A 346 24.22 -6.68 8.11
CA SER A 346 23.77 -6.33 9.47
C SER A 346 24.37 -7.31 10.50
N ARG A 347 25.63 -7.09 10.86
CA ARG A 347 26.23 -7.56 12.11
C ARG A 347 27.15 -6.50 12.69
#